data_AF-A0A2H0YH29-F1
#
_entry.id   AF-A0A2H0YH29-F1
#
_cell.length_a   1.000
_cell.length_b   1.000
_cell.length_c   1.000
_cell.angle_alpha   90.00
_cell.angle_beta   90.00
_cell.angle_gamma   90.00
#
_symmetry.space_group_name_H-M   'P 1'
#
loop_
_entity.id
_entity.type
_entity.pdbx_description
1 polymer ?
#
loop_
_entity_poly.entity_id
_entity_poly.type
_entity_poly.pdbx_seq_one_letter_code
_entity_poly.pdbx_strand_id
1 'polypeptide(L)'
;MTIIPNLDWYIQIDNEKGITGRCPFATVESCPRYYQSLSLLGEAGSTKIAPHEDARLLAYWQGSDLWPRTDEYATSVSGPEGDLRQFSNFCPEVAYDRFGYFATFLARYADEIDAGVAHTQLAKENAPGNDWRWSWAAVSPEHFTDCSLYSVLTHRSSPVPFSLPSAELPWWKKHLVELIVGLLVTVIGGLLLKLFG
;
A
#
# COMPACT_ATOMS: atom_id res chain seq x y z
N MET A 1 18.62 21.70 11.60
CA MET A 1 17.78 20.88 12.50
C MET A 1 17.61 19.53 11.83
N THR A 2 18.00 18.45 12.50
CA THR A 2 17.90 17.10 11.95
C THR A 2 16.45 16.64 11.99
N ILE A 3 15.92 16.17 10.86
CA ILE A 3 14.58 15.57 10.82
C ILE A 3 14.65 14.19 11.49
N ILE A 4 13.76 13.95 12.45
CA ILE A 4 13.59 12.64 13.09
C ILE A 4 12.26 12.08 12.56
N PRO A 5 12.27 11.12 11.61
CA PRO A 5 11.05 10.64 10.97
C PRO A 5 10.31 9.62 11.84
N ASN A 6 10.00 10.00 13.08
CA ASN A 6 9.21 9.22 14.01
C ASN A 6 7.70 9.50 13.81
N LEU A 7 6.88 9.01 14.73
CA LEU A 7 5.42 9.23 14.69
C LEU A 7 5.03 10.71 14.79
N ASP A 8 5.73 11.51 15.58
CA ASP A 8 5.41 12.94 15.71
C ASP A 8 5.65 13.68 14.38
N TRP A 9 6.77 13.40 13.72
CA TRP A 9 7.06 13.93 12.38
C TRP A 9 6.00 13.50 11.36
N TYR A 10 5.58 12.24 11.43
CA TYR A 10 4.57 11.71 10.53
C TYR A 10 3.22 12.42 10.74
N ILE A 11 2.77 12.56 12.00
CA ILE A 11 1.53 13.26 12.36
C ILE A 11 1.60 14.74 11.94
N GLN A 12 2.77 15.38 12.05
CA GLN A 12 2.96 16.74 11.59
C GLN A 12 2.72 16.85 10.08
N ILE A 13 3.29 15.94 9.27
CA ILE A 13 3.06 15.92 7.82
C ILE A 13 1.60 15.66 7.48
N ASP A 14 0.94 14.74 8.20
CA ASP A 14 -0.50 14.48 8.08
C ASP A 14 -1.30 15.79 8.26
N ASN A 15 -1.04 16.53 9.34
CA ASN A 15 -1.69 17.80 9.63
C ASN A 15 -1.43 18.86 8.55
N GLU A 16 -0.20 18.97 8.06
CA GLU A 16 0.16 19.91 6.98
C GLU A 16 -0.55 19.58 5.66
N LYS A 17 -0.75 18.29 5.37
CA LYS A 17 -1.42 17.80 4.17
C LYS A 17 -2.94 17.69 4.33
N GLY A 18 -3.49 17.94 5.53
CA GLY A 18 -4.93 17.82 5.81
C GLY A 18 -5.46 16.40 5.71
N ILE A 19 -4.60 15.41 5.95
CA ILE A 19 -4.91 13.98 5.93
C ILE A 19 -4.62 13.39 7.30
N THR A 20 -5.10 12.17 7.56
CA THR A 20 -4.81 11.47 8.81
C THR A 20 -4.58 9.99 8.58
N GLY A 21 -3.69 9.41 9.38
CA GLY A 21 -3.59 7.97 9.55
C GLY A 21 -2.46 7.32 8.78
N ARG A 22 -2.37 6.00 8.91
CA ARG A 22 -1.34 5.18 8.28
C ARG A 22 -1.69 4.90 6.82
N CYS A 23 -0.70 4.49 6.02
CA CYS A 23 -0.93 4.13 4.63
C CYS A 23 -2.06 3.11 4.48
N PRO A 24 -3.11 3.38 3.70
CA PRO A 24 -4.26 2.47 3.55
C PRO A 24 -3.92 1.19 2.78
N PHE A 25 -2.74 1.14 2.14
CA PHE A 25 -2.25 -0.02 1.38
C PHE A 25 -1.16 -0.80 2.11
N ALA A 26 -0.95 -0.55 3.42
CA ALA A 26 0.07 -1.18 4.24
C ALA A 26 -0.25 -2.65 4.58
N THR A 27 -0.46 -3.49 3.57
CA THR A 27 -0.70 -4.93 3.71
C THR A 27 -0.03 -5.69 2.56
N VAL A 28 0.27 -6.98 2.80
CA VAL A 28 0.96 -7.83 1.82
C VAL A 28 0.15 -8.09 0.54
N GLU A 29 -1.18 -7.96 0.58
CA GLU A 29 -2.06 -8.17 -0.57
C GLU A 29 -2.35 -6.86 -1.35
N SER A 30 -2.17 -5.71 -0.71
CA SER A 30 -2.52 -4.41 -1.29
C SER A 30 -1.31 -3.65 -1.86
N CYS A 31 -0.08 -3.92 -1.42
CA CYS A 31 1.10 -3.22 -1.88
C CYS A 31 2.32 -4.15 -2.06
N PRO A 32 2.95 -4.18 -3.26
CA PRO A 32 4.12 -5.03 -3.50
C PRO A 32 5.33 -4.58 -2.67
N ARG A 33 5.53 -3.26 -2.46
CA ARG A 33 6.64 -2.77 -1.63
C ARG A 33 6.48 -3.18 -0.17
N TYR A 34 5.25 -3.17 0.37
CA TYR A 34 4.99 -3.64 1.73
C TYR A 34 5.34 -5.13 1.86
N TYR A 35 4.89 -5.94 0.90
CA TYR A 35 5.24 -7.35 0.82
C TYR A 35 6.77 -7.57 0.71
N GLN A 36 7.44 -6.93 -0.25
CA GLN A 36 8.89 -7.10 -0.45
C GLN A 36 9.68 -6.72 0.80
N SER A 37 9.34 -5.61 1.45
CA SER A 37 9.99 -5.21 2.71
C SER A 37 9.80 -6.23 3.81
N LEU A 38 8.59 -6.78 4.00
CA LEU A 38 8.36 -7.79 5.03
C LEU A 38 9.07 -9.12 4.73
N SER A 39 9.05 -9.57 3.47
CA SER A 39 9.73 -10.80 3.06
C SER A 39 11.24 -10.71 3.35
N LEU A 40 11.87 -9.57 3.02
CA LEU A 40 13.31 -9.35 3.26
C LEU A 40 13.67 -9.14 4.74
N LEU A 41 12.76 -8.64 5.58
CA LEU A 41 13.05 -8.51 7.02
C LEU A 41 13.30 -9.85 7.71
N GLY A 42 12.77 -10.94 7.14
CA GLY A 42 13.07 -12.29 7.59
C GLY A 42 14.56 -12.64 7.57
N GLU A 43 15.33 -12.00 6.69
CA GLU A 43 16.79 -12.14 6.60
C GLU A 43 17.51 -11.20 7.58
N ALA A 44 16.84 -10.13 8.03
CA ALA A 44 17.32 -9.15 9.00
C ALA A 44 16.92 -9.47 10.45
N GLY A 45 16.73 -10.76 10.74
CA GLY A 45 16.44 -11.27 12.10
C GLY A 45 14.98 -11.14 12.56
N SER A 46 14.04 -10.79 11.68
CA SER A 46 12.61 -10.86 11.99
C SER A 46 12.03 -12.25 11.70
N THR A 47 10.85 -12.53 12.25
CA THR A 47 10.10 -13.75 11.91
C THR A 47 9.75 -13.75 10.42
N LYS A 48 10.12 -14.82 9.73
CA LYS A 48 9.85 -14.99 8.30
C LYS A 48 8.37 -15.23 8.03
N ILE A 49 7.89 -14.75 6.88
CA ILE A 49 6.63 -15.22 6.30
C ILE A 49 6.76 -16.73 6.06
N ALA A 50 5.70 -17.49 6.29
CA ALA A 50 5.73 -18.93 6.07
C ALA A 50 6.10 -19.22 4.60
N PRO A 51 7.00 -20.18 4.29
CA PRO A 51 7.54 -20.33 2.93
C PRO A 51 6.49 -20.52 1.84
N HIS A 52 5.40 -21.25 2.14
CA HIS A 52 4.29 -21.45 1.19
C HIS A 52 3.54 -20.15 0.89
N GLU A 53 3.39 -19.29 1.88
CA GLU A 53 2.68 -18.02 1.78
C GLU A 53 3.54 -16.98 1.09
N ASP A 54 4.83 -16.94 1.41
CA ASP A 54 5.79 -16.05 0.75
C ASP A 54 5.89 -16.37 -0.75
N ALA A 55 5.99 -17.65 -1.11
CA ALA A 55 5.98 -18.09 -2.50
C ALA A 55 4.68 -17.72 -3.25
N ARG A 56 3.53 -17.82 -2.57
CA ARG A 56 2.23 -17.43 -3.14
C ARG A 56 2.18 -15.92 -3.41
N LEU A 57 2.59 -15.10 -2.44
CA LEU A 57 2.63 -13.64 -2.56
C LEU A 57 3.63 -13.18 -3.63
N LEU A 58 4.79 -13.83 -3.72
CA LEU A 58 5.77 -13.58 -4.76
C LEU A 58 5.16 -13.80 -6.15
N ALA A 59 4.52 -14.96 -6.37
CA ALA A 59 3.88 -15.28 -7.64
C ALA A 59 2.74 -14.32 -7.98
N TYR A 60 1.92 -13.94 -6.98
CA TYR A 60 0.85 -12.97 -7.13
C TYR A 60 1.38 -11.62 -7.62
N TRP A 61 2.42 -11.08 -6.95
CA TRP A 61 2.94 -9.78 -7.30
C TRP A 61 3.77 -9.78 -8.59
N GLN A 62 4.58 -10.81 -8.85
CA GLN A 62 5.35 -10.93 -10.10
C GLN A 62 4.47 -10.92 -11.35
N GLY A 63 3.22 -11.39 -11.25
CA GLY A 63 2.23 -11.30 -12.32
C GLY A 63 1.65 -9.90 -12.55
N SER A 64 1.85 -8.97 -11.61
CA SER A 64 1.31 -7.61 -11.68
C SER A 64 2.23 -6.66 -12.46
N ASP A 65 1.67 -5.55 -12.93
CA ASP A 65 2.42 -4.44 -13.51
C ASP A 65 3.05 -3.51 -12.46
N LEU A 66 2.73 -3.72 -11.17
CA LEU A 66 3.30 -2.98 -10.04
C LEU A 66 4.61 -3.60 -9.53
N TRP A 67 4.96 -4.80 -9.99
CA TRP A 67 6.23 -5.42 -9.64
C TRP A 67 7.41 -4.67 -10.29
N PRO A 68 8.47 -4.35 -9.53
CA PRO A 68 9.67 -3.73 -10.08
C PRO A 68 10.22 -4.53 -11.25
N ARG A 69 10.48 -3.84 -12.37
CA ARG A 69 11.07 -4.44 -13.58
C ARG A 69 12.60 -4.42 -13.56
N THR A 70 13.17 -3.58 -12.71
CA THR A 70 14.62 -3.46 -12.52
C THR A 70 14.94 -3.38 -11.03
N ASP A 71 16.16 -3.77 -10.67
CA ASP A 71 16.59 -3.90 -9.28
C ASP A 71 16.75 -2.53 -8.59
N GLU A 72 16.97 -1.46 -9.35
CA GLU A 72 17.08 -0.09 -8.81
C GLU A 72 15.79 0.38 -8.13
N TYR A 73 14.64 -0.11 -8.60
CA TYR A 73 13.33 0.18 -8.00
C TYR A 73 12.85 -0.91 -7.03
N ALA A 74 13.53 -2.05 -7.00
CA ALA A 74 13.19 -3.14 -6.11
C ALA A 74 13.59 -2.80 -4.67
N THR A 75 12.76 -3.25 -3.72
CA THR A 75 13.18 -3.28 -2.32
C THR A 75 14.35 -4.24 -2.18
N SER A 76 15.39 -3.81 -1.49
CA SER A 76 16.61 -4.60 -1.31
C SER A 76 17.23 -4.39 0.07
N VAL A 77 17.98 -5.40 0.48
CA VAL A 77 18.82 -5.37 1.67
C VAL A 77 20.24 -5.72 1.26
N SER A 78 21.23 -5.08 1.88
CA SER A 78 22.64 -5.37 1.62
C SER A 78 23.46 -5.29 2.91
N GLY A 79 24.52 -6.09 2.94
CA GLY A 79 25.43 -6.23 4.08
C GLY A 79 26.08 -7.61 4.08
N PRO A 80 27.04 -7.85 4.99
CA PRO A 80 27.56 -9.19 5.25
C PRO A 80 26.46 -10.17 5.65
N GLU A 81 26.71 -11.47 5.42
CA GLU A 81 25.79 -12.52 5.86
C GLU A 81 25.57 -12.45 7.38
N GLY A 82 24.30 -12.41 7.80
CA GLY A 82 23.92 -12.26 9.21
C GLY A 82 24.01 -10.84 9.76
N ASP A 83 24.47 -9.86 8.98
CA ASP A 83 24.60 -8.45 9.38
C ASP A 83 24.16 -7.53 8.24
N LEU A 84 22.86 -7.55 7.93
CA LEU A 84 22.28 -6.63 6.97
C LEU A 84 22.28 -5.21 7.52
N ARG A 85 22.92 -4.29 6.78
CA ARG A 85 23.22 -2.94 7.24
C ARG A 85 22.52 -1.85 6.44
N GLN A 86 22.07 -2.15 5.24
CA GLN A 86 21.44 -1.20 4.34
C GLN A 86 20.11 -1.75 3.84
N PHE A 87 19.10 -0.90 3.86
CA PHE A 87 17.72 -1.19 3.51
C PHE A 87 17.29 -0.12 2.51
N SER A 88 16.96 -0.52 1.28
CA SER A 88 16.67 0.39 0.17
C SER A 88 15.28 0.14 -0.41
N ASN A 89 14.61 1.21 -0.85
CA ASN A 89 13.24 1.20 -1.37
C ASN A 89 12.26 0.48 -0.43
N PHE A 90 12.46 0.64 0.88
CA PHE A 90 11.63 0.01 1.90
C PHE A 90 10.27 0.69 2.02
N CYS A 91 9.24 -0.07 2.38
CA CYS A 91 7.97 0.51 2.76
C CYS A 91 8.14 1.29 4.07
N PRO A 92 7.77 2.59 4.13
CA PRO A 92 7.95 3.40 5.34
C PRO A 92 7.20 2.85 6.56
N GLU A 93 6.08 2.19 6.33
CA GLU A 93 5.28 1.53 7.36
C GLU A 93 6.04 0.37 8.01
N VAL A 94 6.63 -0.50 7.18
CA VAL A 94 7.43 -1.63 7.63
C VAL A 94 8.72 -1.16 8.31
N ALA A 95 9.35 -0.13 7.75
CA ALA A 95 10.53 0.48 8.35
C ALA A 95 10.23 1.08 9.73
N TYR A 96 9.08 1.74 9.88
CA TYR A 96 8.66 2.28 11.17
C TYR A 96 8.41 1.18 12.19
N ASP A 97 7.67 0.13 11.82
CA ASP A 97 7.35 -0.96 12.74
C ASP A 97 8.63 -1.71 13.21
N ARG A 98 9.64 -1.81 12.33
CA ARG A 98 10.89 -2.51 12.65
C ARG A 98 11.94 -1.64 13.35
N PHE A 99 12.10 -0.39 12.91
CA PHE A 99 13.22 0.48 13.26
C PHE A 99 12.80 1.77 13.98
N GLY A 100 11.50 2.06 14.07
CA GLY A 100 10.96 3.29 14.69
C GLY A 100 10.97 4.52 13.78
N TYR A 101 11.32 4.36 12.50
CA TYR A 101 11.49 5.46 11.54
C TYR A 101 10.72 5.21 10.25
N PHE A 102 9.92 6.19 9.84
CA PHE A 102 9.27 6.22 8.53
C PHE A 102 10.28 6.61 7.45
N ALA A 103 10.88 5.61 6.84
CA ALA A 103 11.96 5.82 5.88
C ALA A 103 11.89 4.81 4.74
N THR A 104 12.30 5.26 3.56
CA THR A 104 12.47 4.41 2.37
C THR A 104 13.89 3.87 2.25
N PHE A 105 14.84 4.54 2.92
CA PHE A 105 16.25 4.17 2.95
C PHE A 105 16.80 4.30 4.36
N LEU A 106 17.51 3.26 4.83
CA LEU A 106 18.28 3.27 6.06
C LEU A 106 19.62 2.57 5.84
N ALA A 107 20.71 3.18 6.28
CA ALA A 107 22.05 2.57 6.24
C ALA A 107 22.79 2.76 7.56
N ARG A 108 23.30 1.66 8.12
CA ARG A 108 24.21 1.67 9.28
C ARG A 108 25.57 2.22 8.90
N TYR A 109 26.36 2.57 9.91
CA TYR A 109 27.77 2.89 9.72
C TYR A 109 28.54 1.70 9.12
N ALA A 110 29.55 2.00 8.30
CA ALA A 110 30.34 0.96 7.66
C ALA A 110 31.17 0.18 8.68
N ASP A 111 31.67 0.87 9.70
CA ASP A 111 32.38 0.26 10.82
C ASP A 111 32.26 1.06 12.14
N GLU A 112 32.96 0.59 13.16
CA GLU A 112 33.03 1.21 14.48
C GLU A 112 33.79 2.55 14.49
N ILE A 113 34.69 2.77 13.54
CA ILE A 113 35.46 4.01 13.41
C ILE A 113 34.52 5.11 12.93
N ASP A 114 33.76 4.86 11.87
CA ASP A 114 32.77 5.78 11.35
C ASP A 114 31.69 6.11 12.40
N ALA A 115 31.20 5.08 13.11
CA ALA A 115 30.25 5.27 14.20
C ALA A 115 30.85 6.11 15.33
N GLY A 116 32.09 5.83 15.75
CA GLY A 116 32.76 6.55 16.83
C GLY A 116 33.02 8.03 16.50
N VAL A 117 33.40 8.33 15.26
CA VAL A 117 33.55 9.71 14.77
C VAL A 117 32.20 10.43 14.82
N ALA A 118 31.14 9.80 14.31
CA ALA A 118 29.80 10.39 14.32
C ALA A 118 29.29 10.61 15.75
N HIS A 119 29.42 9.62 16.64
CA HIS A 119 28.99 9.71 18.04
C HIS A 119 29.73 10.81 18.80
N THR A 120 31.03 10.95 18.57
CA THR A 120 31.83 12.04 19.16
C THR A 120 31.30 13.41 18.71
N GLN A 121 30.93 13.54 17.44
CA GLN A 121 30.37 14.76 16.90
C GLN A 121 28.97 15.06 17.46
N LEU A 122 28.09 14.06 17.51
CA LEU A 122 26.74 14.17 18.08
C LEU A 122 26.77 14.57 19.57
N ALA A 123 27.72 14.03 20.33
CA ALA A 123 27.92 14.41 21.72
C ALA A 123 28.30 15.89 21.86
N LYS A 124 29.19 16.40 21.00
CA LYS A 124 29.57 17.82 20.96
C LYS A 124 28.40 18.72 20.55
N GLU A 125 27.52 18.24 19.68
CA GLU A 125 26.30 18.93 19.25
C GLU A 125 25.19 18.92 20.32
N ASN A 126 25.36 18.18 21.42
CA ASN A 126 24.29 17.85 22.36
C ASN A 126 23.06 17.28 21.64
N ALA A 127 23.29 16.42 20.65
CA ALA A 127 22.22 15.78 19.91
C ALA A 127 21.32 14.98 20.87
N PRO A 128 19.99 15.04 20.70
CA PRO A 128 19.09 14.33 21.60
C PRO A 128 19.26 12.81 21.45
N GLY A 129 18.92 12.05 22.50
CA GLY A 129 19.09 10.59 22.49
C GLY A 129 18.22 9.85 21.46
N ASN A 130 17.17 10.49 20.96
CA ASN A 130 16.31 9.95 19.89
C ASN A 130 16.79 10.28 18.47
N ASP A 131 17.94 10.97 18.33
CA ASP A 131 18.54 11.23 17.02
C ASP A 131 18.93 9.92 16.36
N TRP A 132 18.37 9.65 15.17
CA TRP A 132 18.66 8.41 14.44
C TRP A 132 20.14 8.27 14.10
N ARG A 133 20.90 9.38 14.05
CA ARG A 133 22.35 9.40 13.78
C ARG A 133 23.15 8.63 14.84
N TRP A 134 22.59 8.36 16.02
CA TRP A 134 23.22 7.46 16.97
C TRP A 134 23.29 6.01 16.46
N SER A 135 22.40 5.62 15.56
CA SER A 135 22.26 4.25 15.07
C SER A 135 22.54 4.10 13.58
N TRP A 136 22.33 5.15 12.79
CA TRP A 136 22.34 5.09 11.33
C TRP A 136 23.24 6.17 10.76
N ALA A 137 24.01 5.82 9.73
CA ALA A 137 24.81 6.76 8.97
C ALA A 137 23.94 7.61 8.02
N ALA A 138 22.86 7.01 7.50
CA ALA A 138 21.91 7.69 6.64
C ALA A 138 20.49 7.17 6.85
N VAL A 139 19.53 8.09 6.81
CA VAL A 139 18.09 7.83 6.79
C VAL A 139 17.48 8.77 5.76
N SER A 140 16.68 8.24 4.83
CA SER A 140 15.84 9.04 3.94
C SER A 140 14.39 8.93 4.39
N PRO A 141 13.87 9.94 5.11
CA PRO A 141 12.46 10.01 5.50
C PRO A 141 11.53 9.86 4.30
N GLU A 142 10.44 9.11 4.46
CA GLU A 142 9.39 9.04 3.44
C GLU A 142 8.03 8.93 4.13
N HIS A 143 7.16 9.88 3.86
CA HIS A 143 5.75 9.80 4.24
C HIS A 143 5.01 9.00 3.15
N PHE A 144 3.98 8.23 3.52
CA PHE A 144 3.34 7.32 2.57
C PHE A 144 2.73 8.03 1.35
N THR A 145 2.27 9.28 1.49
CA THR A 145 1.75 10.05 0.35
C THR A 145 2.81 10.47 -0.65
N ASP A 146 4.08 10.44 -0.28
CA ASP A 146 5.22 10.71 -1.16
C ASP A 146 5.77 9.43 -1.81
N CYS A 147 5.29 8.24 -1.39
CA CYS A 147 5.66 6.96 -1.99
C CYS A 147 5.15 6.87 -3.44
N SER A 148 6.04 6.49 -4.37
CA SER A 148 5.71 6.38 -5.80
C SER A 148 4.53 5.44 -6.10
N LEU A 149 4.37 4.37 -5.32
CA LEU A 149 3.26 3.42 -5.48
C LEU A 149 1.93 3.95 -4.95
N TYR A 150 1.94 4.87 -3.99
CA TYR A 150 0.72 5.37 -3.35
C TYR A 150 -0.22 6.04 -4.35
N SER A 151 0.32 6.87 -5.24
CA SER A 151 -0.47 7.54 -6.28
C SER A 151 -1.19 6.55 -7.20
N VAL A 152 -0.48 5.51 -7.64
CA VAL A 152 -1.00 4.47 -8.53
C VAL A 152 -2.06 3.62 -7.83
N LEU A 153 -1.79 3.20 -6.59
CA LEU A 153 -2.72 2.40 -5.79
C LEU A 153 -3.99 3.18 -5.47
N THR A 154 -3.87 4.46 -5.09
CA THR A 154 -5.01 5.35 -4.82
C THR A 154 -5.89 5.55 -6.05
N HIS A 155 -5.27 5.77 -7.21
CA HIS A 155 -5.99 5.90 -8.47
C HIS A 155 -6.74 4.61 -8.84
N ARG A 156 -6.15 3.44 -8.62
CA ARG A 156 -6.78 2.14 -8.91
C ARG A 156 -7.85 1.72 -7.92
N SER A 157 -7.70 2.10 -6.64
CA SER A 157 -8.69 1.82 -5.60
C SER A 157 -9.89 2.75 -5.65
N SER A 158 -9.78 3.87 -6.38
CA SER A 158 -10.90 4.78 -6.57
C SER A 158 -12.00 4.06 -7.36
N PRO A 159 -13.24 4.00 -6.85
CA PRO A 159 -14.33 3.44 -7.63
C PRO A 159 -14.46 4.27 -8.90
N VAL A 160 -14.20 3.65 -10.05
CA VAL A 160 -14.59 4.22 -11.34
C VAL A 160 -16.08 4.53 -11.21
N PRO A 161 -16.53 5.78 -11.43
CA PRO A 161 -17.96 6.05 -11.51
C PRO A 161 -18.47 5.19 -12.65
N PHE A 162 -19.10 4.07 -12.30
CA PHE A 162 -19.77 3.23 -13.26
C PHE A 162 -20.98 4.05 -13.69
N SER A 163 -20.82 4.84 -14.75
CA SER A 163 -21.94 5.31 -15.53
C SER A 163 -22.57 4.04 -16.11
N LEU A 164 -23.57 3.50 -15.39
CA LEU A 164 -24.50 2.54 -15.95
C LEU A 164 -24.94 3.14 -17.29
N PRO A 165 -24.74 2.47 -18.44
CA PRO A 165 -25.54 2.81 -19.60
C PRO A 165 -26.98 2.80 -19.09
N SER A 166 -27.72 3.89 -19.29
CA SER A 166 -29.14 3.90 -18.95
C SER A 166 -29.71 2.61 -19.51
N ALA A 167 -30.23 1.76 -18.64
CA ALA A 167 -30.77 0.48 -19.05
C ALA A 167 -32.02 0.77 -19.87
N GLU A 168 -31.85 1.12 -21.15
CA GLU A 168 -32.90 1.08 -22.12
C GLU A 168 -33.31 -0.38 -22.19
N LEU A 169 -34.46 -0.67 -21.59
CA LEU A 169 -35.08 -1.98 -21.68
C LEU A 169 -35.09 -2.39 -23.16
N PRO A 170 -34.63 -3.61 -23.49
CA PRO A 170 -34.66 -4.10 -24.85
C PRO A 170 -36.05 -3.88 -25.48
N TRP A 171 -36.10 -3.37 -26.71
CA TRP A 171 -37.34 -2.95 -27.39
C TRP A 171 -38.47 -4.01 -27.31
N TRP A 172 -38.12 -5.29 -27.35
CA TRP A 172 -39.05 -6.41 -27.26
C TRP A 172 -39.77 -6.52 -25.90
N LYS A 173 -39.16 -6.05 -24.79
CA LYS A 173 -39.82 -6.06 -23.47
C LYS A 173 -41.01 -5.11 -23.40
N LYS A 174 -40.99 -3.99 -24.14
CA LYS A 174 -42.15 -3.08 -24.22
C LYS A 174 -43.32 -3.76 -24.92
N HIS A 175 -43.07 -4.40 -26.06
CA HIS A 175 -44.10 -5.12 -26.81
C HIS A 175 -44.60 -6.39 -26.11
N LEU A 176 -43.74 -7.05 -25.31
CA LEU A 176 -44.15 -8.22 -24.52
C LEU A 176 -45.20 -7.83 -23.47
N VAL A 177 -45.07 -6.66 -22.84
CA VAL A 177 -46.04 -6.13 -21.87
C VAL A 177 -47.37 -5.78 -22.56
N GLU A 178 -47.31 -5.12 -23.72
CA GLU A 178 -48.52 -4.80 -24.52
C GLU A 178 -49.29 -6.06 -24.92
N LEU A 179 -48.59 -7.11 -25.35
CA LEU A 179 -49.19 -8.39 -25.70
C LEU A 179 -49.85 -9.08 -24.49
N ILE A 180 -49.18 -9.11 -23.34
CA ILE A 180 -49.72 -9.72 -22.11
C ILE A 180 -50.98 -9.00 -21.64
N VAL A 181 -50.98 -7.66 -21.66
CA VAL A 181 -52.14 -6.85 -21.29
C VAL A 181 -53.29 -7.07 -22.27
N GLY A 182 -53.02 -7.07 -23.58
CA GLY A 182 -54.04 -7.36 -24.59
C GLY A 182 -54.69 -8.72 -24.38
N LEU A 183 -53.88 -9.76 -24.11
CA LEU A 183 -54.35 -11.13 -23.90
C LEU A 183 -55.22 -11.24 -22.63
N LEU A 184 -54.80 -10.60 -21.54
CA LEU A 184 -55.58 -10.51 -20.30
C LEU A 184 -56.94 -9.84 -20.50
N VAL A 185 -56.99 -8.73 -21.24
CA VAL A 185 -58.25 -8.01 -21.52
C VAL A 185 -59.20 -8.88 -22.35
N THR A 186 -58.70 -9.59 -23.37
CA THR A 186 -59.55 -10.52 -24.14
C THR A 186 -60.06 -11.70 -23.32
N VAL A 187 -59.21 -12.29 -22.46
CA VAL A 187 -59.61 -13.44 -21.64
C VAL A 187 -60.65 -13.00 -20.59
N ILE A 188 -60.40 -11.91 -19.88
CA ILE A 188 -61.31 -11.37 -18.86
C ILE A 188 -62.62 -10.90 -19.52
N GLY A 189 -62.55 -10.16 -20.63
CA GLY A 189 -63.72 -9.70 -21.36
C GLY A 189 -64.57 -10.85 -21.90
N GLY A 190 -63.95 -11.90 -22.45
CA GLY A 190 -64.65 -13.10 -22.91
C GLY A 190 -65.27 -13.91 -21.76
N LEU A 191 -64.63 -13.97 -20.60
CA LEU A 191 -65.18 -14.61 -19.40
C LEU A 191 -66.39 -13.84 -18.85
N LEU A 192 -66.32 -12.51 -18.81
CA LEU A 192 -67.43 -11.67 -18.36
C LEU A 192 -68.64 -11.75 -19.30
N LEU A 193 -68.40 -11.78 -20.63
CA LEU A 193 -69.46 -12.00 -21.63
C LEU A 193 -70.15 -13.35 -21.48
N LYS A 194 -69.43 -14.41 -21.10
CA LYS A 194 -70.00 -15.74 -20.82
C LYS A 194 -70.73 -15.84 -19.49
N LEU A 195 -70.38 -15.01 -18.51
CA LEU A 195 -70.97 -15.05 -17.17
C LEU A 195 -72.22 -14.17 -17.03
N PHE A 196 -72.36 -13.15 -17.87
CA PHE A 196 -73.41 -12.13 -17.77
C PHE A 196 -74.24 -11.92 -19.06
N GLY A 197 -74.04 -12.73 -20.10
CA GLY A 197 -74.86 -12.75 -21.33
C GLY A 197 -75.55 -14.08 -21.50
#